data_AF-A0A6L6XSB2-F1
#
_entry.id   AF-A0A6L6XSB2-F1
#
_cell.length_a   1.000
_cell.length_b   1.000
_cell.length_c   1.000
_cell.angle_alpha   90.00
_cell.angle_beta   90.00
_cell.angle_gamma   90.00
#
_symmetry.space_group_name_H-M   'P 1'
#
loop_
_entity.id
_entity.type
_entity.pdbx_description
1 polymer ?
#
loop_
_entity_poly.entity_id
_entity_poly.type
_entity_poly.pdbx_seq_one_letter_code
_entity_poly.pdbx_strand_id
1 'polypeptide(L)'
;MTEQQIKDGFDRLEAGVTPPVDALVRVERRMVSRRRRRRTSLAGGGALALLVAAGLVVSAVSGDDGAGAQVATDPGTGPTSTLAMTRPDGSTVSFPDVTVSCRPPVTDAGDPISTAAGRIWMYSPIRVTGSEDADDIDLRAPFVYFEGTVDRIQGDRTFTLPDDSGRATEDLPMILFAADPRGPHHNEVSSQEGDSSGTVRVLEASCDPTPMLRLEVDATLGSEVEGPPVQLDGIVDGARSPSSP
;
A
#
# COMPACT_ATOMS: atom_id res chain seq x y z
N MET A 1 33.67 19.95 -37.35
CA MET A 1 32.53 19.72 -36.44
C MET A 1 32.08 21.09 -35.96
N THR A 2 30.87 21.50 -36.31
CA THR A 2 30.40 22.87 -36.05
C THR A 2 29.73 22.95 -34.68
N GLU A 3 29.74 24.13 -34.06
CA GLU A 3 29.11 24.38 -32.75
C GLU A 3 27.62 23.98 -32.73
N GLN A 4 26.94 24.10 -33.87
CA GLN A 4 25.57 23.63 -34.09
C GLN A 4 25.41 22.11 -33.96
N GLN A 5 26.38 21.32 -34.42
CA GLN A 5 26.31 19.85 -34.30
C GLN A 5 26.49 19.37 -32.86
N ILE A 6 27.16 20.15 -32.02
CA ILE A 6 27.34 19.84 -30.60
C ILE A 6 26.05 20.18 -29.83
N LYS A 7 25.40 21.31 -30.12
CA LYS A 7 24.10 21.68 -29.54
C LYS A 7 23.00 20.68 -29.90
N ASP A 8 22.87 20.33 -31.17
CA ASP A 8 21.89 19.33 -31.64
C ASP A 8 22.10 17.94 -30.99
N GLY A 9 23.34 17.62 -30.63
CA GLY A 9 23.68 16.39 -29.92
C GLY A 9 23.24 16.40 -28.45
N PHE A 10 23.43 17.52 -27.76
CA PHE A 10 22.98 17.69 -26.37
C PHE A 10 21.45 17.74 -26.26
N ASP A 11 20.78 18.46 -27.16
CA ASP A 11 19.31 18.58 -27.15
C ASP A 11 18.63 17.20 -27.38
N ARG A 12 19.23 16.31 -28.20
CA ARG A 12 18.75 14.93 -28.37
C ARG A 12 18.97 14.04 -27.15
N LEU A 13 20.04 14.28 -26.39
CA LEU A 13 20.31 13.53 -25.17
C LEU A 13 19.40 14.00 -24.03
N GLU A 14 19.08 15.29 -23.96
CA GLU A 14 18.15 15.84 -22.97
C GLU A 14 16.70 15.38 -23.22
N ALA A 15 16.28 15.28 -24.50
CA ALA A 15 15.00 14.70 -24.88
C ALA A 15 14.87 13.18 -24.59
N GLY A 16 15.99 12.47 -24.40
CA GLY A 16 16.02 11.05 -24.03
C GLY A 16 15.99 10.79 -22.51
N VAL A 17 16.14 11.83 -21.69
CA VAL A 17 16.21 11.73 -20.22
C VAL A 17 14.99 12.37 -19.55
N THR A 18 14.07 12.97 -20.31
CA THR A 18 12.79 13.42 -19.75
C THR A 18 11.91 12.19 -19.47
N PRO A 19 11.60 11.85 -18.21
CA PRO A 19 10.71 10.72 -17.92
C PRO A 19 9.35 10.99 -18.59
N PRO A 20 8.68 9.97 -19.16
CA PRO A 20 7.38 10.14 -19.79
C PRO A 20 6.43 10.74 -18.76
N VAL A 21 5.93 11.94 -19.06
CA VAL A 21 5.06 12.76 -18.20
C VAL A 21 3.69 12.12 -17.93
N ASP A 22 3.45 10.90 -18.41
CA ASP A 22 2.12 10.32 -18.57
C ASP A 22 1.74 9.24 -17.55
N ALA A 23 2.64 8.76 -16.69
CA ALA A 23 2.31 7.76 -15.67
C ALA A 23 1.66 8.40 -14.42
N LEU A 24 2.28 9.47 -13.89
CA LEU A 24 1.75 10.24 -12.76
C LEU A 24 0.44 10.96 -13.14
N VAL A 25 0.34 11.47 -14.37
CA VAL A 25 -0.88 12.06 -14.90
C VAL A 25 -2.01 11.04 -15.05
N ARG A 26 -1.74 9.74 -15.19
CA ARG A 26 -2.78 8.71 -15.32
C ARG A 26 -3.43 8.38 -13.98
N VAL A 27 -2.63 8.26 -12.92
CA VAL A 27 -3.11 8.04 -11.54
C VAL A 27 -3.76 9.32 -10.99
N GLU A 28 -3.14 10.49 -11.18
CA GLU A 28 -3.73 11.78 -10.80
C GLU A 28 -5.01 12.10 -11.60
N ARG A 29 -5.09 11.82 -12.91
CA ARG A 29 -6.34 12.06 -13.68
C ARG A 29 -7.48 11.16 -13.22
N ARG A 30 -7.24 9.91 -12.80
CA ARG A 30 -8.31 9.07 -12.23
C ARG A 30 -8.79 9.61 -10.88
N MET A 31 -7.89 10.04 -10.00
CA MET A 31 -8.27 10.63 -8.69
C MET A 31 -8.91 12.03 -8.81
N VAL A 32 -8.35 12.93 -9.62
CA VAL A 32 -8.84 14.32 -9.77
C VAL A 32 -10.15 14.39 -10.55
N SER A 33 -10.36 13.53 -11.56
CA SER A 33 -11.61 13.50 -12.34
C SER A 33 -12.82 13.04 -11.52
N ARG A 34 -12.62 12.09 -10.58
CA ARG A 34 -13.64 11.67 -9.61
C ARG A 34 -13.91 12.78 -8.57
N ARG A 35 -12.87 13.41 -8.03
CA ARG A 35 -12.96 14.47 -7.00
C ARG A 35 -13.70 15.73 -7.47
N ARG A 36 -13.55 16.12 -8.74
CA ARG A 36 -14.17 17.36 -9.27
C ARG A 36 -15.66 17.23 -9.56
N ARG A 37 -16.19 16.01 -9.80
CA ARG A 37 -17.62 15.79 -10.01
C ARG A 37 -18.45 15.75 -8.73
N ARG A 38 -17.85 15.40 -7.58
CA ARG A 38 -18.59 15.23 -6.32
C ARG A 38 -18.64 16.46 -5.41
N ARG A 39 -17.68 17.39 -5.52
CA ARG A 39 -17.65 18.64 -4.72
C ARG A 39 -18.80 19.63 -4.98
N THR A 40 -19.67 19.39 -5.95
CA THR A 40 -20.90 20.19 -6.18
C THR A 40 -22.14 19.64 -5.48
N SER A 41 -22.03 18.53 -4.74
CA SER A 41 -23.17 17.89 -4.11
C SER A 41 -22.86 17.56 -2.65
N LEU A 42 -23.70 18.08 -1.76
CA LEU A 42 -23.88 17.67 -0.35
C LEU A 42 -23.07 18.42 0.70
N ALA A 43 -23.43 19.69 0.87
CA ALA A 43 -23.71 20.19 2.21
C ALA A 43 -25.00 19.51 2.71
N GLY A 44 -24.95 18.68 3.75
CA GLY A 44 -26.16 18.12 4.33
C GLY A 44 -25.99 16.92 5.24
N GLY A 45 -25.65 17.18 6.51
CA GLY A 45 -26.36 16.61 7.67
C GLY A 45 -26.08 15.15 8.08
N GLY A 46 -25.93 14.98 9.40
CA GLY A 46 -26.50 13.81 10.10
C GLY A 46 -25.51 12.95 10.88
N ALA A 47 -25.43 13.21 12.19
CA ALA A 47 -24.81 12.35 13.18
C ALA A 47 -25.62 11.06 13.43
N LEU A 48 -24.96 9.97 13.83
CA LEU A 48 -25.56 8.93 14.69
C LEU A 48 -24.48 8.08 15.38
N ALA A 49 -24.66 7.92 16.69
CA ALA A 49 -23.81 7.21 17.65
C ALA A 49 -24.24 5.76 17.83
N LEU A 50 -23.30 4.83 18.06
CA LEU A 50 -23.61 3.47 18.55
C LEU A 50 -22.56 2.92 19.54
N LEU A 51 -23.00 2.88 20.79
CA LEU A 51 -22.90 1.84 21.83
C LEU A 51 -21.71 0.86 21.88
N VAL A 52 -20.97 0.98 23.00
CA VAL A 52 -20.03 0.02 23.58
C VAL A 52 -20.79 -1.11 24.29
N ALA A 53 -20.44 -2.37 24.02
CA ALA A 53 -20.75 -3.50 24.90
C ALA A 53 -19.66 -4.59 24.83
N ALA A 54 -19.17 -4.97 26.02
CA ALA A 54 -18.04 -5.85 26.29
C ALA A 54 -18.35 -7.35 26.12
N GLY A 55 -17.32 -8.16 25.85
CA GLY A 55 -17.40 -9.62 25.90
C GLY A 55 -16.03 -10.31 25.76
N LEU A 56 -15.34 -10.50 26.89
CA LEU A 56 -14.15 -11.35 27.03
C LEU A 56 -14.58 -12.78 27.37
N VAL A 57 -14.22 -13.78 26.55
CA VAL A 57 -14.18 -15.20 26.97
C VAL A 57 -12.91 -15.84 26.44
N VAL A 58 -11.95 -16.05 27.34
CA VAL A 58 -10.75 -16.85 27.12
C VAL A 58 -11.13 -18.32 27.29
N SER A 59 -10.98 -19.11 26.23
CA SER A 59 -11.09 -20.57 26.30
C SER A 59 -9.72 -21.18 26.04
N ALA A 60 -9.03 -21.57 27.11
CA ALA A 60 -7.85 -22.42 27.04
C ALA A 60 -8.32 -23.86 26.78
N VAL A 61 -8.00 -24.41 25.61
CA VAL A 61 -8.11 -25.86 25.36
C VAL A 61 -6.72 -26.45 25.49
N SER A 62 -6.59 -27.23 26.55
CA SER A 62 -5.44 -28.04 26.93
C SER A 62 -5.61 -29.46 26.37
N GLY A 63 -4.52 -30.05 25.90
CA GLY A 63 -4.32 -31.51 25.87
C GLY A 63 -4.40 -32.18 24.50
N ASP A 64 -3.24 -32.62 23.98
CA ASP A 64 -3.06 -34.04 23.62
C ASP A 64 -1.55 -34.39 23.56
N ASP A 65 -1.15 -35.39 24.34
CA ASP A 65 0.21 -35.93 24.42
C ASP A 65 0.40 -37.01 23.33
N GLY A 66 0.68 -36.56 22.11
CA GLY A 66 1.07 -37.42 21.00
C GLY A 66 2.57 -37.33 20.73
N ALA A 67 3.33 -38.33 21.16
CA ALA A 67 4.75 -38.49 20.83
C ALA A 67 4.95 -38.84 19.34
N GLY A 68 4.71 -37.86 18.47
CA GLY A 68 5.19 -37.85 17.09
C GLY A 68 6.51 -37.08 17.05
N ALA A 69 7.52 -37.66 16.41
CA ALA A 69 8.77 -36.97 16.15
C ALA A 69 8.46 -35.61 15.48
N GLN A 70 8.78 -34.51 16.17
CA GLN A 70 8.65 -33.17 15.60
C GLN A 70 9.64 -33.07 14.44
N VAL A 71 9.13 -33.23 13.23
CA VAL A 71 9.85 -32.81 12.03
C VAL A 71 9.90 -31.30 12.13
N ALA A 72 11.08 -30.75 12.40
CA ALA A 72 11.30 -29.32 12.34
C ALA A 72 11.02 -28.86 10.91
N THR A 73 9.82 -28.35 10.67
CA THR A 73 9.53 -27.56 9.48
C THR A 73 10.35 -26.29 9.63
N ASP A 74 11.33 -26.11 8.75
CA ASP A 74 12.09 -24.87 8.65
C ASP A 74 11.07 -23.72 8.58
N PRO A 75 11.09 -22.76 9.51
CA PRO A 75 10.18 -21.62 9.45
C PRO A 75 10.37 -20.96 8.09
N GLY A 76 9.29 -20.87 7.32
CA GLY A 76 9.33 -20.39 5.95
C GLY A 76 10.12 -19.09 5.85
N THR A 77 11.12 -19.05 4.99
CA THR A 77 12.09 -17.94 4.84
C THR A 77 11.50 -16.71 4.11
N GLY A 78 10.17 -16.57 4.12
CA GLY A 78 9.45 -15.46 3.52
C GLY A 78 9.20 -14.35 4.55
N PRO A 79 8.80 -13.15 4.10
CA PRO A 79 8.33 -12.11 5.00
C PRO A 79 7.17 -12.64 5.84
N THR A 80 7.23 -12.44 7.15
CA THR A 80 6.11 -12.75 8.05
C THR A 80 5.27 -11.50 8.25
N SER A 81 3.97 -11.61 8.02
CA SER A 81 3.02 -10.51 8.19
C SER A 81 1.88 -10.92 9.11
N THR A 82 1.59 -10.05 10.08
CA THR A 82 0.37 -10.09 10.89
C THR A 82 -0.61 -8.99 10.48
N LEU A 83 -0.35 -8.29 9.37
CA LEU A 83 -1.23 -7.22 8.90
C LEU A 83 -2.66 -7.72 8.71
N ALA A 84 -3.60 -6.96 9.25
CA ALA A 84 -5.03 -7.20 9.12
C ALA A 84 -5.75 -5.88 8.87
N MET A 85 -6.73 -5.92 7.97
CA MET A 85 -7.68 -4.83 7.77
C MET A 85 -8.97 -5.17 8.49
N THR A 86 -9.41 -4.26 9.38
CA THR A 86 -10.69 -4.33 10.06
C THR A 86 -11.67 -3.32 9.46
N ARG A 87 -12.83 -3.82 9.05
CA ARG A 87 -13.89 -3.04 8.41
C ARG A 87 -14.83 -2.40 9.44
N PRO A 88 -15.69 -1.46 9.03
CA PRO A 88 -16.68 -0.85 9.93
C PRO A 88 -17.68 -1.82 10.55
N ASP A 89 -17.94 -2.95 9.90
CA ASP A 89 -18.80 -4.02 10.43
C ASP A 89 -18.09 -4.95 11.43
N GLY A 90 -16.81 -4.68 11.73
CA GLY A 90 -15.97 -5.47 12.61
C GLY A 90 -15.37 -6.72 11.97
N SER A 91 -15.69 -7.02 10.70
CA SER A 91 -15.06 -8.14 10.00
C SER A 91 -13.62 -7.82 9.62
N THR A 92 -12.75 -8.83 9.67
CA THR A 92 -11.32 -8.68 9.42
C THR A 92 -10.88 -9.44 8.16
N VAL A 93 -9.82 -8.93 7.53
CA VAL A 93 -9.10 -9.59 6.43
C VAL A 93 -7.62 -9.60 6.78
N SER A 94 -7.03 -10.78 6.92
CA SER A 94 -5.59 -10.93 7.17
C SER A 94 -4.81 -10.97 5.86
N PHE A 95 -3.60 -10.40 5.89
CA PHE A 95 -2.63 -10.41 4.79
C PHE A 95 -1.35 -11.13 5.22
N PRO A 96 -1.38 -12.46 5.41
CA PRO A 96 -0.19 -13.21 5.83
C PRO A 96 0.86 -13.28 4.72
N ASP A 97 0.40 -13.28 3.46
CA ASP A 97 1.23 -13.37 2.26
C ASP A 97 1.49 -11.96 1.72
N VAL A 98 2.57 -11.33 2.15
CA VAL A 98 3.04 -10.06 1.58
C VAL A 98 4.35 -10.27 0.84
N THR A 99 4.64 -9.46 -0.17
CA THR A 99 5.93 -9.43 -0.86
C THR A 99 6.60 -8.10 -0.58
N VAL A 100 7.87 -8.15 -0.14
CA VAL A 100 8.74 -6.98 -0.06
C VAL A 100 9.65 -6.93 -1.29
N SER A 101 9.70 -5.78 -1.97
CA SER A 101 10.42 -5.61 -3.22
C SER A 101 10.87 -4.18 -3.43
N CYS A 102 12.05 -3.99 -4.03
CA CYS A 102 12.49 -2.68 -4.53
C CYS A 102 12.18 -2.47 -6.01
N ARG A 103 11.41 -3.38 -6.60
CA ARG A 103 10.75 -3.22 -7.89
C ARG A 103 9.27 -3.01 -7.65
N PRO A 104 8.62 -2.12 -8.42
CA PRO A 104 7.20 -1.86 -8.28
C PRO A 104 6.40 -3.16 -8.50
N PRO A 105 5.29 -3.36 -7.76
CA PRO A 105 4.37 -4.46 -8.03
C PRO A 105 3.80 -4.32 -9.45
N VAL A 106 3.66 -5.46 -10.11
CA VAL A 106 3.00 -5.58 -11.40
C VAL A 106 1.64 -6.23 -11.16
N THR A 107 0.59 -5.63 -11.68
CA THR A 107 -0.76 -6.19 -11.59
C THR A 107 -0.87 -7.47 -12.43
N ASP A 108 -1.91 -8.28 -12.20
CA ASP A 108 -2.19 -9.45 -13.05
C ASP A 108 -2.43 -9.06 -14.54
N ALA A 109 -2.73 -7.78 -14.83
CA ALA A 109 -2.84 -7.22 -16.18
C ALA A 109 -1.48 -6.88 -16.84
N GLY A 110 -0.38 -6.90 -16.09
CA GLY A 110 0.97 -6.64 -16.59
C GLY A 110 1.48 -5.21 -16.41
N ASP A 111 0.66 -4.31 -15.89
CA ASP A 111 1.04 -2.92 -15.66
C ASP A 111 1.71 -2.73 -14.29
N PRO A 112 2.87 -2.05 -14.21
CA PRO A 112 3.47 -1.68 -12.94
C PRO A 112 2.66 -0.56 -12.27
N ILE A 113 2.44 -0.67 -10.96
CA ILE A 113 1.67 0.32 -10.18
C ILE A 113 2.37 1.68 -10.10
N SER A 114 3.70 1.70 -10.27
CA SER A 114 4.51 2.91 -10.25
C SER A 114 5.79 2.70 -11.04
N THR A 115 6.38 3.78 -11.53
CA THR A 115 7.69 3.79 -12.20
C THR A 115 8.76 4.50 -11.37
N ALA A 116 8.45 4.88 -10.13
CA ALA A 116 9.37 5.65 -9.29
C ALA A 116 10.56 4.79 -8.81
N ALA A 117 11.77 5.32 -9.01
CA ALA A 117 13.02 4.70 -8.54
C ALA A 117 13.29 5.01 -7.05
N GLY A 118 14.18 4.24 -6.42
CA GLY A 118 14.58 4.46 -5.02
C GLY A 118 13.49 4.12 -4.00
N ARG A 119 12.51 3.31 -4.39
CA ARG A 119 11.36 2.94 -3.55
C ARG A 119 11.40 1.48 -3.14
N ILE A 120 10.84 1.23 -1.96
CA ILE A 120 10.54 -0.10 -1.45
C ILE A 120 9.02 -0.26 -1.37
N TRP A 121 8.59 -1.48 -1.68
CA TRP A 121 7.20 -1.87 -1.76
C TRP A 121 6.96 -3.04 -0.82
N MET A 122 5.84 -3.00 -0.10
CA MET A 122 5.22 -4.18 0.49
C MET A 122 3.83 -4.31 -0.10
N TYR A 123 3.44 -5.49 -0.55
CA TYR A 123 2.10 -5.70 -1.11
C TYR A 123 1.61 -7.13 -0.91
N SER A 124 0.32 -7.30 -0.65
CA SER A 124 -0.35 -8.60 -0.79
C SER A 124 -0.66 -8.90 -2.27
N PRO A 125 -1.00 -10.15 -2.65
CA PRO A 125 -1.41 -10.46 -4.02
C PRO A 125 -2.51 -9.53 -4.55
N ILE A 126 -2.28 -8.95 -5.72
CA ILE A 126 -3.19 -7.99 -6.36
C ILE A 126 -3.98 -8.70 -7.45
N ARG A 127 -5.18 -9.15 -7.10
CA ARG A 127 -6.05 -9.94 -7.98
C ARG A 127 -7.03 -9.05 -8.72
N VAL A 128 -6.69 -8.69 -9.95
CA VAL A 128 -7.52 -7.86 -10.83
C VAL A 128 -7.85 -8.61 -12.12
N THR A 129 -9.01 -8.30 -12.70
CA THR A 129 -9.36 -8.71 -14.08
C THR A 129 -9.67 -7.48 -14.90
N GLY A 130 -9.71 -7.61 -16.22
CA GLY A 130 -9.86 -6.47 -17.12
C GLY A 130 -8.51 -5.82 -17.43
N SER A 131 -8.54 -4.60 -17.97
CA SER A 131 -7.36 -3.83 -18.34
C SER A 131 -7.59 -2.34 -18.16
N GLU A 132 -6.51 -1.60 -17.90
CA GLU A 132 -6.60 -0.13 -17.82
C GLU A 132 -7.08 0.47 -19.15
N ASP A 133 -6.60 -0.08 -20.27
CA ASP A 133 -6.90 0.39 -21.63
C ASP A 133 -8.39 0.28 -21.98
N ALA A 134 -9.08 -0.75 -21.47
CA ALA A 134 -10.51 -0.97 -21.69
C ALA A 134 -11.40 -0.32 -20.62
N ASP A 135 -10.81 0.30 -19.59
CA ASP A 135 -11.50 0.89 -18.43
C ASP A 135 -12.48 -0.09 -17.74
N ASP A 136 -12.13 -1.38 -17.71
CA ASP A 136 -12.95 -2.48 -17.17
C ASP A 136 -12.26 -3.24 -16.03
N ILE A 137 -11.30 -2.61 -15.36
CA ILE A 137 -10.61 -3.20 -14.20
C ILE A 137 -11.62 -3.51 -13.09
N ASP A 138 -11.59 -4.75 -12.65
CA ASP A 138 -12.38 -5.24 -11.53
C ASP A 138 -11.48 -5.94 -10.50
N LEU A 139 -11.59 -5.51 -9.24
CA LEU A 139 -10.84 -6.06 -8.14
C LEU A 139 -11.54 -7.32 -7.60
N ARG A 140 -10.81 -8.43 -7.55
CA ARG A 140 -11.37 -9.75 -7.17
C ARG A 140 -11.18 -10.11 -5.71
N ALA A 141 -10.20 -9.50 -5.05
CA ALA A 141 -9.91 -9.75 -3.65
C ALA A 141 -9.38 -8.47 -2.99
N PRO A 142 -9.55 -8.30 -1.66
CA PRO A 142 -8.90 -7.21 -0.95
C PRO A 142 -7.38 -7.29 -1.10
N PHE A 143 -6.72 -6.13 -1.19
CA PHE A 143 -5.27 -6.06 -1.14
C PHE A 143 -4.81 -4.87 -0.33
N VAL A 144 -3.59 -4.97 0.19
CA VAL A 144 -2.86 -3.89 0.84
C VAL A 144 -1.56 -3.66 0.10
N TYR A 145 -1.13 -2.40 0.01
CA TYR A 145 0.26 -2.10 -0.31
C TYR A 145 0.78 -0.91 0.49
N PHE A 146 2.09 -0.92 0.68
CA PHE A 146 2.89 0.17 1.19
C PHE A 146 3.93 0.52 0.13
N GLU A 147 4.11 1.81 -0.09
CA GLU A 147 5.17 2.40 -0.90
C GLU A 147 5.98 3.34 -0.03
N GLY A 148 7.31 3.24 -0.07
CA GLY A 148 8.18 4.12 0.69
C GLY A 148 9.42 4.53 -0.08
N THR A 149 9.81 5.81 0.03
CA THR A 149 11.07 6.29 -0.54
C THR A 149 12.20 5.99 0.44
N VAL A 150 13.09 5.05 0.08
CA VAL A 150 14.01 4.39 1.02
C VAL A 150 14.88 5.39 1.80
N ASP A 151 15.44 6.38 1.11
CA ASP A 151 16.29 7.42 1.72
C ASP A 151 15.55 8.30 2.76
N ARG A 152 14.22 8.42 2.62
CA ARG A 152 13.34 9.20 3.51
C ARG A 152 12.73 8.38 4.65
N ILE A 153 12.65 7.06 4.50
CA ILE A 153 12.04 6.16 5.49
C ILE A 153 13.05 5.29 6.23
N GLN A 154 14.29 5.20 5.76
CA GLN A 154 15.34 4.40 6.41
C GLN A 154 15.61 4.86 7.85
N GLY A 155 15.91 3.87 8.70
CA GLY A 155 16.03 4.02 10.14
C GLY A 155 14.69 3.96 10.87
N ASP A 156 14.73 3.89 12.19
CA ASP A 156 13.52 3.87 13.03
C ASP A 156 12.79 5.22 12.93
N ARG A 157 11.68 5.24 12.17
CA ARG A 157 10.88 6.43 11.89
C ARG A 157 9.40 6.13 12.07
N THR A 158 8.71 7.03 12.75
CA THR A 158 7.25 6.98 12.90
C THR A 158 6.60 8.10 12.10
N PHE A 159 5.56 7.77 11.35
CA PHE A 159 4.73 8.69 10.59
C PHE A 159 3.34 8.71 11.22
N THR A 160 2.87 9.90 11.57
CA THR A 160 1.49 10.12 12.08
C THR A 160 0.59 10.51 10.92
N LEU A 161 -0.63 9.99 10.91
CA LEU A 161 -1.64 10.28 9.90
C LEU A 161 -2.71 11.26 10.42
N PRO A 162 -3.30 12.10 9.56
CA PRO A 162 -2.89 12.31 8.16
C PRO A 162 -1.55 13.07 8.09
N ASP A 163 -0.85 13.00 6.95
CA ASP A 163 0.31 13.86 6.75
C ASP A 163 -0.12 15.32 6.51
N ASP A 164 -0.10 16.13 7.57
CA ASP A 164 -0.45 17.56 7.55
C ASP A 164 0.65 18.47 6.96
N SER A 165 1.72 17.91 6.38
CA SER A 165 2.82 18.70 5.80
C SER A 165 2.41 19.53 4.56
N GLY A 166 1.24 19.27 3.97
CA GLY A 166 0.76 19.95 2.77
C GLY A 166 1.59 19.67 1.52
N ARG A 167 2.43 18.61 1.54
CA ARG A 167 3.22 18.17 0.40
C ARG A 167 2.33 17.51 -0.65
N ALA A 168 2.80 17.56 -1.91
CA ALA A 168 2.20 16.77 -2.97
C ALA A 168 2.42 15.27 -2.71
N THR A 169 1.53 14.41 -3.22
CA THR A 169 1.53 12.97 -2.92
C THR A 169 2.85 12.29 -3.34
N GLU A 170 3.43 12.72 -4.45
CA GLU A 170 4.72 12.25 -4.95
C GLU A 170 5.91 12.58 -4.03
N ASP A 171 5.78 13.64 -3.22
CA ASP A 171 6.80 14.11 -2.29
C ASP A 171 6.69 13.48 -0.89
N LEU A 172 5.70 12.63 -0.69
CA LEU A 172 5.50 11.96 0.59
C LEU A 172 6.55 10.87 0.79
N PRO A 173 7.03 10.70 2.03
CA PRO A 173 8.03 9.68 2.33
C PRO A 173 7.44 8.27 2.16
N MET A 174 6.13 8.11 2.38
CA MET A 174 5.42 6.85 2.22
C MET A 174 3.94 7.03 1.90
N ILE A 175 3.35 5.98 1.35
CA ILE A 175 1.91 5.81 1.13
C ILE A 175 1.55 4.42 1.65
N LEU A 176 0.47 4.34 2.42
CA LEU A 176 -0.15 3.08 2.81
C LEU A 176 -1.57 3.07 2.24
N PHE A 177 -1.90 2.02 1.50
CA PHE A 177 -3.14 1.91 0.75
C PHE A 177 -3.75 0.52 0.92
N ALA A 178 -5.07 0.45 0.92
CA ALA A 178 -5.80 -0.81 0.78
C ALA A 178 -7.02 -0.63 -0.12
N ALA A 179 -7.43 -1.72 -0.78
CA ALA A 179 -8.71 -1.77 -1.47
C ALA A 179 -9.52 -2.97 -1.04
N ASP A 180 -10.83 -2.80 -0.92
CA ASP A 180 -11.80 -3.84 -0.53
C ASP A 180 -12.93 -3.90 -1.58
N PRO A 181 -13.08 -5.01 -2.33
CA PRO A 181 -14.06 -5.12 -3.41
C PRO A 181 -15.47 -5.43 -2.90
N ARG A 182 -15.97 -4.63 -1.95
CA ARG A 182 -17.32 -4.78 -1.39
C ARG A 182 -18.22 -3.63 -1.81
N GLY A 183 -19.38 -3.99 -2.32
CA GLY A 183 -20.41 -3.04 -2.74
C GLY A 183 -20.30 -2.64 -4.22
N PRO A 184 -21.13 -1.68 -4.66
CA PRO A 184 -21.17 -1.24 -6.06
C PRO A 184 -19.94 -0.42 -6.47
N HIS A 185 -19.18 0.06 -5.48
CA HIS A 185 -17.92 0.77 -5.66
C HIS A 185 -16.90 0.12 -4.74
N HIS A 186 -15.81 -0.37 -5.30
CA HIS A 186 -14.66 -0.85 -4.53
C HIS A 186 -14.23 0.25 -3.57
N ASN A 187 -14.09 -0.07 -2.28
CA ASN A 187 -13.61 0.91 -1.31
C ASN A 187 -12.09 1.00 -1.44
N GLU A 188 -11.61 2.14 -1.90
CA GLU A 188 -10.19 2.47 -2.02
C GLU A 188 -9.86 3.39 -0.84
N VAL A 189 -8.92 2.98 0.02
CA VAL A 189 -8.54 3.72 1.22
C VAL A 189 -7.04 4.00 1.24
N SER A 190 -6.65 5.15 1.77
CA SER A 190 -5.28 5.64 1.73
C SER A 190 -4.92 6.43 2.97
N SER A 191 -3.63 6.39 3.32
CA SER A 191 -3.04 7.22 4.37
C SER A 191 -2.99 8.71 4.01
N GLN A 192 -3.39 9.06 2.78
CA GLN A 192 -3.38 10.44 2.26
C GLN A 192 -4.73 11.13 2.35
N GLU A 193 -5.77 10.41 2.73
CA GLU A 193 -7.09 11.00 2.92
C GLU A 193 -7.20 11.69 4.27
N GLY A 194 -7.97 12.77 4.32
CA GLY A 194 -8.03 13.67 5.49
C GLY A 194 -8.71 13.06 6.72
N ASP A 195 -9.42 11.94 6.54
CA ASP A 195 -10.01 11.11 7.59
C ASP A 195 -9.09 9.96 8.05
N SER A 196 -7.87 9.86 7.49
CA SER A 196 -6.87 8.92 8.00
C SER A 196 -6.34 9.36 9.37
N SER A 197 -5.92 8.39 10.19
CA SER A 197 -5.36 8.65 11.52
C SER A 197 -4.48 7.49 11.99
N GLY A 198 -3.79 7.68 13.13
CA GLY A 198 -2.91 6.67 13.71
C GLY A 198 -1.47 6.80 13.21
N THR A 199 -0.74 5.69 13.19
CA THR A 199 0.69 5.67 12.92
C THR A 199 1.14 4.52 12.04
N VAL A 200 2.20 4.79 11.29
CA VAL A 200 2.99 3.78 10.59
C VAL A 200 4.43 3.97 11.03
N ARG A 201 5.03 2.96 11.63
CA ARG A 201 6.43 2.98 12.07
C ARG A 201 7.26 2.06 11.19
N VAL A 202 8.21 2.65 10.49
CA VAL A 202 9.24 1.93 9.75
C VAL A 202 10.40 1.70 10.71
N LEU A 203 10.64 0.46 11.09
CA LEU A 203 11.79 0.08 11.92
C LEU A 203 13.05 -0.04 11.07
N GLU A 204 12.89 -0.55 9.85
CA GLU A 204 13.98 -0.81 8.92
C GLU A 204 13.47 -0.79 7.48
N ALA A 205 14.24 -0.18 6.58
CA ALA A 205 13.97 -0.19 5.15
C ALA A 205 15.31 -0.17 4.39
N SER A 206 15.54 -1.14 3.51
CA SER A 206 16.71 -1.20 2.64
C SER A 206 16.40 -1.92 1.33
N CYS A 207 17.10 -1.55 0.27
CA CYS A 207 17.15 -2.30 -0.99
C CYS A 207 18.45 -3.07 -1.20
N ASP A 208 19.49 -2.77 -0.41
CA ASP A 208 20.84 -3.30 -0.57
C ASP A 208 21.32 -3.97 0.73
N PRO A 209 21.97 -5.15 0.67
CA PRO A 209 22.15 -6.01 -0.52
C PRO A 209 20.87 -6.79 -0.92
N THR A 210 19.82 -6.71 -0.11
CA THR A 210 18.56 -7.44 -0.34
C THR A 210 17.40 -6.60 0.21
N PRO A 211 16.22 -6.60 -0.46
CA PRO A 211 15.06 -5.88 0.05
C PRO A 211 14.70 -6.31 1.47
N MET A 212 14.66 -5.31 2.36
CA MET A 212 14.31 -5.44 3.77
C MET A 212 13.28 -4.37 4.11
N LEU A 213 12.15 -4.76 4.68
CA LEU A 213 11.18 -3.84 5.26
C LEU A 213 10.65 -4.41 6.57
N ARG A 214 10.78 -3.63 7.64
CA ARG A 214 10.20 -3.92 8.95
C ARG A 214 9.26 -2.79 9.32
N LEU A 215 7.98 -3.10 9.45
CA LEU A 215 6.89 -2.13 9.56
C LEU A 215 5.99 -2.51 10.73
N GLU A 216 5.60 -1.53 11.53
CA GLU A 216 4.49 -1.61 12.48
C GLU A 216 3.39 -0.65 12.01
N VAL A 217 2.16 -1.15 11.91
CA VAL A 217 1.01 -0.35 11.48
C VAL A 217 -0.03 -0.39 12.59
N ASP A 218 -0.53 0.79 12.93
CA ASP A 218 -1.74 1.00 13.72
C ASP A 218 -2.41 2.26 13.20
N ALA A 219 -3.18 2.12 12.12
CA ALA A 219 -3.69 3.23 11.34
C ALA A 219 -5.12 3.03 10.89
N THR A 220 -5.92 4.09 10.94
CA THR A 220 -7.16 4.17 10.18
C THR A 220 -6.86 4.83 8.82
N LEU A 221 -7.24 4.16 7.73
CA LEU A 221 -7.10 4.68 6.37
C LEU A 221 -8.42 5.28 5.90
N GLY A 222 -8.35 6.48 5.32
CA GLY A 222 -9.49 7.24 4.84
C GLY A 222 -9.88 6.87 3.42
N SER A 223 -11.15 7.04 3.04
CA SER A 223 -11.64 6.60 1.71
C SER A 223 -11.49 7.64 0.62
N GLU A 224 -10.90 7.24 -0.51
CA GLU A 224 -10.73 8.09 -1.70
C GLU A 224 -12.03 8.23 -2.51
N VAL A 225 -13.02 7.35 -2.26
CA VAL A 225 -14.26 7.22 -3.04
C VAL A 225 -15.53 7.48 -2.23
N GLU A 226 -15.40 8.18 -1.09
CA GLU A 226 -16.48 8.46 -0.12
C GLU A 226 -17.10 7.17 0.48
N GLY A 227 -16.31 6.10 0.54
CA GLY A 227 -16.61 4.91 1.34
C GLY A 227 -16.25 5.12 2.82
N PRO A 228 -16.50 4.11 3.67
CA PRO A 228 -16.11 4.20 5.06
C PRO A 228 -14.60 3.99 5.24
N PRO A 229 -13.98 4.57 6.28
CA PRO A 229 -12.60 4.28 6.60
C PRO A 229 -12.45 2.83 7.07
N VAL A 230 -11.22 2.31 7.03
CA VAL A 230 -10.88 0.98 7.54
C VAL A 230 -9.69 1.08 8.47
N GLN A 231 -9.65 0.24 9.49
CA GLN A 231 -8.47 0.11 10.34
C GLN A 231 -7.51 -0.88 9.67
N LEU A 232 -6.22 -0.58 9.67
CA LEU A 232 -5.14 -1.49 9.34
C LEU A 232 -4.22 -1.58 10.55
N ASP A 233 -3.95 -2.79 11.01
CA ASP A 233 -3.09 -3.04 12.15
C ASP A 233 -2.20 -4.26 11.90
N GLY A 234 -1.02 -4.28 12.53
CA GLY A 234 -0.13 -5.44 12.52
C GLY A 234 1.31 -5.09 12.16
N ILE A 235 2.10 -6.13 11.94
CA ILE A 235 3.54 -6.04 11.74
C ILE A 235 3.91 -6.75 10.44
N VAL A 236 4.85 -6.18 9.69
CA VAL A 236 5.57 -6.88 8.63
C VAL A 236 7.02 -6.99 9.05
N ASP A 237 7.53 -8.22 9.07
CA ASP A 237 8.95 -8.49 9.23
C ASP A 237 9.45 -9.18 7.96
N GLY A 238 9.95 -8.39 7.02
CA GLY A 238 10.29 -8.84 5.68
C GLY A 238 11.77 -8.68 5.37
N ALA A 239 12.53 -9.76 5.55
CA ALA A 239 13.75 -10.02 4.79
C ALA A 239 13.39 -11.06 3.72
N ARG A 240 13.58 -10.78 2.44
CA ARG A 240 13.54 -11.87 1.45
C ARG A 240 14.84 -12.66 1.61
N SER A 241 14.78 -13.96 1.89
CA SER A 241 15.98 -14.79 1.69
C SER A 241 16.42 -14.67 0.24
N PRO A 242 17.73 -14.54 -0.05
CA PRO A 242 18.23 -14.58 -1.41
C PRO A 242 17.77 -15.91 -2.01
N SER A 243 16.86 -15.87 -2.98
CA SER A 243 16.55 -17.03 -3.80
C SER A 243 17.89 -17.49 -4.39
N SER A 244 18.35 -18.67 -3.98
CA SER A 244 19.59 -19.23 -4.48
C SER A 244 19.54 -19.32 -6.01
N PRO A 245 20.65 -19.01 -6.71
CA PRO A 245 20.72 -18.93 -8.16
C PRO A 245 20.41 -20.26 -8.87
#